data_AF-A0A7C2Q6I5-F1
#
_entry.id   AF-A0A7C2Q6I5-F1
#
_cell.length_a   1.000
_cell.length_b   1.000
_cell.length_c   1.000
_cell.angle_alpha   90.00
_cell.angle_beta   90.00
_cell.angle_gamma   90.00
#
_symmetry.space_group_name_H-M   'P 1'
#
loop_
_entity.id
_entity.type
_entity.pdbx_description
1 polymer ?
#
loop_
_entity_poly.entity_id
_entity_poly.type
_entity_poly.pdbx_seq_one_letter_code
_entity_poly.pdbx_strand_id
1 'polypeptide(L)'
;MRVDAALVALAAAAASLLLLALYARFKPAYAGAYDCYQQALKVAGDAAGRWPAPPSPPRGWQVLVIYPNGTALQYGSLARERCRAYEVAGDGALVIARG
;
A
#
# COMPACT_ATOMS: atom_id res chain seq x y z
N MET A 1 -18.16 -44.70 -21.18
CA MET A 1 -18.71 -44.01 -19.99
C MET A 1 -17.71 -43.82 -18.84
N ARG A 2 -16.79 -44.75 -18.51
CA ARG A 2 -15.80 -44.52 -17.42
C ARG A 2 -14.65 -43.57 -17.77
N VAL A 3 -14.32 -43.47 -19.06
CA VAL A 3 -13.23 -42.61 -19.56
C VAL A 3 -13.62 -41.13 -19.46
N ASP A 4 -14.89 -40.79 -19.72
CA ASP A 4 -15.43 -39.43 -19.56
C ASP A 4 -15.42 -38.98 -18.09
N ALA A 5 -15.81 -39.86 -17.16
CA ALA A 5 -15.77 -39.55 -15.73
C ALA A 5 -14.34 -39.32 -15.22
N ALA A 6 -13.37 -40.10 -15.70
CA ALA A 6 -11.97 -39.93 -15.37
C ALA A 6 -11.39 -38.63 -15.94
N LEU A 7 -11.74 -38.27 -17.18
CA LEU A 7 -11.36 -37.01 -17.82
C LEU A 7 -11.93 -35.79 -17.10
N VAL A 8 -13.20 -35.83 -16.72
CA VAL A 8 -13.86 -34.76 -15.95
C VAL A 8 -13.23 -34.60 -14.57
N ALA A 9 -12.92 -35.71 -13.88
CA ALA A 9 -12.25 -35.68 -12.59
C ALA A 9 -10.82 -35.08 -12.68
N LEU A 10 -10.05 -35.45 -13.71
CA LEU A 10 -8.73 -34.87 -13.97
C LEU A 10 -8.80 -33.38 -14.30
N ALA A 11 -9.76 -32.96 -15.12
CA ALA A 11 -9.97 -31.55 -15.45
C ALA A 11 -10.33 -30.73 -14.19
N ALA A 12 -11.21 -31.26 -13.34
CA ALA A 12 -11.58 -30.63 -12.07
C ALA A 12 -10.40 -30.52 -11.09
N ALA A 13 -9.57 -31.56 -10.99
CA ALA A 13 -8.37 -31.55 -10.16
C ALA A 13 -7.34 -30.53 -10.68
N ALA A 14 -7.11 -30.49 -12.00
CA ALA A 14 -6.20 -29.53 -12.63
C ALA A 14 -6.68 -28.08 -12.42
N ALA A 15 -7.97 -27.80 -12.60
CA ALA A 15 -8.55 -26.48 -12.35
C ALA A 15 -8.39 -26.06 -10.88
N SER A 16 -8.61 -26.99 -9.94
CA SER A 16 -8.46 -26.72 -8.50
C SER A 16 -7.02 -26.40 -8.12
N LEU A 17 -6.05 -27.14 -8.67
CA LEU A 17 -4.62 -26.86 -8.47
C LEU A 17 -4.21 -25.51 -9.06
N LEU A 18 -4.77 -25.14 -10.22
CA LEU A 18 -4.50 -23.87 -10.88
C LEU A 18 -5.01 -22.68 -10.04
N LEU A 19 -6.22 -22.80 -9.50
CA LEU A 19 -6.78 -21.81 -8.57
C LEU A 19 -5.96 -21.70 -7.29
N LEU A 20 -5.49 -22.82 -6.73
CA LEU A 20 -4.67 -22.83 -5.52
C LEU A 20 -3.31 -22.17 -5.76
N ALA A 21 -2.66 -22.45 -6.89
CA ALA A 21 -1.41 -21.83 -7.30
C ALA A 21 -1.57 -20.32 -7.51
N LEU A 22 -2.69 -19.91 -8.10
CA LEU A 22 -3.02 -18.50 -8.32
C LEU A 22 -3.22 -17.77 -6.98
N TYR A 23 -3.98 -18.36 -6.05
CA TYR A 23 -4.17 -17.83 -4.71
C TYR A 23 -2.85 -17.72 -3.93
N ALA A 24 -2.03 -18.76 -3.95
CA ALA A 24 -0.72 -18.77 -3.28
C ALA A 24 0.21 -17.68 -3.83
N ARG A 25 0.12 -17.35 -5.12
CA ARG A 25 0.91 -16.30 -5.76
C ARG A 25 0.39 -14.89 -5.43
N PHE A 26 -0.93 -14.71 -5.37
CA PHE A 26 -1.52 -13.39 -5.08
C PHE A 26 -1.52 -13.03 -3.59
N LYS A 27 -1.70 -14.01 -2.69
CA LYS A 27 -1.71 -13.78 -1.25
C LYS A 27 -0.52 -12.96 -0.72
N PRO A 28 0.76 -13.26 -1.05
CA PRO A 28 1.88 -12.46 -0.60
C PRO A 28 1.92 -11.07 -1.24
N ALA A 29 1.42 -10.90 -2.46
CA ALA A 29 1.32 -9.58 -3.10
C ALA A 29 0.28 -8.69 -2.38
N TYR A 30 -0.87 -9.24 -1.99
CA TYR A 30 -1.87 -8.52 -1.20
C TYR A 30 -1.37 -8.16 0.21
N ALA A 31 -0.69 -9.09 0.89
CA ALA A 31 -0.09 -8.82 2.20
C ALA A 31 0.95 -7.68 2.11
N GLY A 32 1.87 -7.76 1.13
CA GLY A 32 2.87 -6.72 0.93
C GLY A 32 2.28 -5.35 0.57
N ALA A 33 1.17 -5.31 -0.18
CA ALA A 33 0.46 -4.07 -0.45
C ALA A 33 -0.18 -3.49 0.83
N TYR A 34 -0.85 -4.32 1.61
CA TYR A 34 -1.48 -3.91 2.87
C TYR A 34 -0.45 -3.36 3.86
N ASP A 35 0.68 -4.04 4.04
CA ASP A 35 1.77 -3.60 4.92
C ASP A 35 2.34 -2.25 4.49
N CYS A 36 2.48 -2.02 3.18
CA CYS A 36 2.94 -0.74 2.64
C CYS A 36 1.94 0.38 2.96
N TYR A 37 0.64 0.17 2.75
CA TYR A 37 -0.38 1.17 3.06
C TYR A 37 -0.49 1.46 4.56
N GLN A 38 -0.37 0.43 5.41
CA GLN A 38 -0.31 0.63 6.88
C GLN A 38 0.89 1.48 7.28
N GLN A 39 2.05 1.22 6.68
CA GLN A 39 3.25 2.03 6.91
C GLN A 39 3.05 3.48 6.43
N ALA A 40 2.43 3.68 5.26
CA ALA A 40 2.16 5.02 4.73
C ALA A 40 1.20 5.80 5.64
N LEU A 41 0.13 5.15 6.13
CA LEU A 41 -0.80 5.74 7.08
C LEU A 41 -0.09 6.15 8.37
N LYS A 42 0.81 5.31 8.89
CA LYS A 42 1.60 5.64 10.07
C LYS A 42 2.50 6.87 9.84
N VAL A 43 3.18 6.94 8.70
CA VAL A 43 4.06 8.08 8.38
C VAL A 43 3.27 9.38 8.19
N ALA A 44 2.10 9.32 7.56
CA ALA A 44 1.19 10.47 7.49
C ALA A 44 0.71 10.86 8.89
N GLY A 45 0.25 9.87 9.68
CA GLY A 45 -0.08 9.91 11.11
C GLY A 45 0.88 10.74 11.94
N ASP A 46 2.11 10.27 11.97
CA ASP A 46 3.19 10.83 12.75
C ASP A 46 3.54 12.26 12.30
N ALA A 47 3.38 12.56 11.01
CA ALA A 47 3.63 13.89 10.45
C ALA A 47 2.50 14.88 10.79
N ALA A 48 1.23 14.46 10.68
CA ALA A 48 0.10 15.30 11.04
C ALA A 48 0.04 15.57 12.55
N GLY A 49 0.33 14.57 13.39
CA GLY A 49 0.33 14.70 14.84
C GLY A 49 1.43 15.60 15.42
N ARG A 50 2.50 15.85 14.66
CA ARG A 50 3.60 16.76 15.05
C ARG A 50 3.46 18.17 14.48
N TRP A 51 2.43 18.41 13.68
CA TRP A 51 2.27 19.66 12.97
C TRP A 51 2.16 20.87 13.92
N PRO A 52 2.82 22.02 13.63
CA PRO A 52 3.51 22.41 12.39
C PRO A 52 5.02 22.09 12.33
N ALA A 53 5.53 21.20 13.19
CA ALA A 53 6.95 20.85 13.14
C ALA A 53 7.31 20.12 11.83
N PRO A 54 8.49 20.39 11.24
CA PRO A 54 8.96 19.67 10.06
C PRO A 54 8.98 18.15 10.28
N PRO A 55 8.26 17.35 9.46
CA PRO A 55 8.26 15.91 9.61
C PRO A 55 9.63 15.33 9.22
N SER A 56 10.05 14.28 9.94
CA SER A 56 11.28 13.51 9.68
C SER A 56 10.93 12.13 9.13
N PRO A 57 10.64 11.99 7.82
CA PRO A 57 10.24 10.73 7.23
C PRO A 57 11.36 9.67 7.29
N PRO A 58 11.01 8.37 7.30
CA PRO A 58 11.97 7.28 7.17
C PRO A 58 12.77 7.36 5.84
N ARG A 59 13.92 6.68 5.78
CA ARG A 59 14.69 6.61 4.52
C ARG A 59 13.86 5.99 3.41
N GLY A 60 13.92 6.60 2.22
CA GLY A 60 13.17 6.17 1.04
C GLY A 60 11.72 6.66 1.01
N TRP A 61 11.24 7.29 2.08
CA TRP A 61 9.92 7.91 2.16
C TRP A 61 9.99 9.41 1.88
N GLN A 62 8.87 9.92 1.39
CA GLN A 62 8.66 11.33 1.13
C GLN A 62 7.32 11.76 1.71
N VAL A 63 7.34 12.85 2.46
CA VAL A 63 6.14 13.48 3.01
C VAL A 63 5.95 14.82 2.31
N LEU A 64 4.78 15.01 1.71
CA LEU A 64 4.35 16.27 1.10
C LEU A 64 3.28 16.87 2.00
N VAL A 65 3.48 18.10 2.44
CA VAL A 65 2.47 18.83 3.21
C VAL A 65 1.95 19.98 2.37
N ILE A 66 0.64 19.99 2.14
CA ILE A 66 -0.08 21.00 1.37
C ILE A 66 -0.89 21.83 2.35
N TYR A 67 -0.51 23.09 2.49
CA TYR A 67 -1.18 24.04 3.37
C TYR A 67 -2.50 24.52 2.73
N PRO A 68 -3.46 24.99 3.54
CA PRO A 68 -4.70 25.57 3.03
C PRO A 68 -4.50 26.76 2.08
N ASN A 69 -3.38 27.48 2.23
CA ASN A 69 -2.99 28.59 1.37
C ASN A 69 -2.38 28.14 0.01
N GLY A 70 -2.34 26.84 -0.28
CA GLY A 70 -1.77 26.27 -1.49
C GLY A 70 -0.26 26.07 -1.48
N THR A 71 0.44 26.48 -0.41
CA THR A 71 1.88 26.21 -0.26
C THR A 71 2.08 24.71 -0.12
N ALA A 72 3.12 24.16 -0.75
CA ALA A 72 3.48 22.77 -0.63
C ALA A 72 4.94 22.63 -0.19
N LEU A 73 5.17 21.89 0.90
CA LEU A 73 6.50 21.58 1.41
C LEU A 73 6.76 20.08 1.34
N GLN A 74 7.95 19.72 0.88
CA GLN A 74 8.33 18.33 0.70
C GLN A 74 9.51 17.98 1.60
N TYR A 75 9.39 16.84 2.28
CA TYR A 75 10.37 16.33 3.22
C TYR A 75 10.77 14.91 2.82
N GLY A 76 12.07 14.62 2.92
CA GLY A 76 12.63 13.32 2.54
C GLY A 76 12.81 13.13 1.03
N SER A 77 13.21 11.92 0.66
CA SER A 77 13.53 11.53 -0.72
C SER A 77 12.85 10.21 -1.05
N LEU A 78 11.98 10.24 -2.05
CA LEU A 78 11.27 9.07 -2.54
C LEU A 78 12.20 8.20 -3.39
N ALA A 79 12.46 6.96 -2.96
CA ALA A 79 13.26 6.02 -3.75
C ALA A 79 12.43 5.37 -4.86
N ARG A 80 11.18 5.00 -4.56
CA ARG A 80 10.21 4.42 -5.49
C ARG A 80 8.82 4.55 -4.87
N GLU A 81 7.80 4.94 -5.63
CA GLU A 81 6.42 4.95 -5.13
C GLU A 81 5.80 3.56 -5.28
N ARG A 82 5.45 2.93 -4.16
CA ARG A 82 4.71 1.66 -4.06
C ARG A 82 3.40 1.84 -3.30
N CYS A 83 3.38 2.76 -2.34
CA CYS A 83 2.19 3.09 -1.58
C CYS A 83 2.14 4.57 -1.21
N ARG A 84 0.90 5.04 -1.02
CA ARG A 84 0.59 6.40 -0.62
C ARG A 84 -0.55 6.39 0.39
N ALA A 85 -0.46 7.25 1.39
CA ALA A 85 -1.55 7.58 2.29
C ALA A 85 -1.61 9.09 2.52
N TYR A 86 -2.75 9.56 2.99
CA TYR A 86 -2.97 10.95 3.32
C TYR A 86 -3.64 11.07 4.68
N GLU A 87 -3.42 12.21 5.32
CA GLU A 87 -4.06 12.61 6.56
C GLU A 87 -4.21 14.12 6.60
N VAL A 88 -5.12 14.61 7.42
CA VAL A 88 -5.36 16.05 7.59
C VAL A 88 -4.86 16.47 8.96
N ALA A 89 -3.92 17.41 9.00
CA ALA A 89 -3.42 18.00 10.23
C ALA A 89 -4.48 18.89 10.89
N GLY A 90 -4.28 19.23 12.17
CA GLY A 90 -5.26 20.00 12.95
C GLY A 90 -5.57 21.40 12.41
N ASP A 91 -4.70 21.98 11.61
CA ASP A 91 -4.89 23.29 10.96
C ASP A 91 -5.49 23.20 9.54
N GLY A 92 -5.84 21.98 9.10
CA GLY A 92 -6.37 21.72 7.76
C GLY A 92 -5.31 21.46 6.69
N ALA A 93 -4.02 21.41 7.04
CA ALA A 93 -2.99 21.01 6.09
C ALA A 93 -3.15 19.53 5.68
N LEU A 94 -3.06 19.24 4.39
CA LEU A 94 -3.08 17.88 3.85
C LEU A 94 -1.67 17.31 3.85
N VAL A 95 -1.46 16.26 4.64
CA VAL A 95 -0.20 15.53 4.75
C VAL A 95 -0.29 14.27 3.90
N ILE A 96 0.65 14.09 2.96
CA ILE A 96 0.70 12.96 2.04
C ILE A 96 2.02 12.24 2.23
N ALA A 97 1.98 10.99 2.68
CA ALA A 97 3.14 10.11 2.79
C ALA A 97 3.25 9.17 1.59
N ARG A 98 4.45 9.05 1.02
CA ARG A 98 4.79 8.22 -0.15
C ARG A 98 6.03 7.38 0.16
N GLY A 99 6.03 6.11 -0.22
CA GLY A 99 7.15 5.18 -0.03
C GLY A 99 7.09 3.98 -0.96
#